data_AF-A0A963NFM2-F1
#
_entry.id   AF-A0A963NFM2-F1
#
_cell.length_a   1.000
_cell.length_b   1.000
_cell.length_c   1.000
_cell.angle_alpha   90.00
_cell.angle_beta   90.00
_cell.angle_gamma   90.00
#
_symmetry.space_group_name_H-M   'P 1'
#
loop_
_entity.id
_entity.type
_entity.pdbx_description
1 polymer ?
#
loop_
_entity_poly.entity_id
_entity_poly.type
_entity_poly.pdbx_seq_one_letter_code
_entity_poly.pdbx_strand_id
1 'polypeptide(L)'
;HMKVSKKPLPGSTVHLAGGLGAGGFDGTLLGRWPDAQGPLFRFALHGPAHESPWDLMERHGHLPLPPYIERQQHTGNDPDAAEDSQRYQTVFARAPGAVAAPTAALHFDEAVLADLARRGIERASVTLHVG
;
A
#
# COMPACT_ATOMS: atom_id res chain seq x y z
N HIS A 1 -8.76 -7.12 1.42
CA HIS A 1 -9.33 -8.50 1.35
C HIS A 1 -9.23 -9.05 -0.08
N MET A 2 -8.80 -10.31 -0.30
CA MET A 2 -8.79 -10.91 -1.65
C MET A 2 -10.18 -11.50 -1.97
N LYS A 3 -10.87 -10.93 -2.97
CA LYS A 3 -12.14 -11.47 -3.47
C LYS A 3 -11.85 -12.47 -4.58
N VAL A 4 -12.28 -13.72 -4.40
CA VAL A 4 -12.08 -14.80 -5.37
C VAL A 4 -13.35 -15.63 -5.51
N SER A 5 -13.67 -16.06 -6.72
CA SER A 5 -14.77 -16.97 -7.00
C SER A 5 -14.50 -18.39 -6.48
N LYS A 6 -13.23 -18.83 -6.53
CA LYS A 6 -12.76 -20.07 -5.92
C LYS A 6 -11.48 -19.80 -5.12
N LYS A 7 -11.43 -20.29 -3.89
CA LYS A 7 -10.27 -20.10 -3.01
C LYS A 7 -9.06 -20.84 -3.62
N PRO A 8 -7.96 -20.15 -3.94
CA PRO A 8 -6.74 -20.81 -4.42
C PRO A 8 -6.15 -21.69 -3.32
N LEU A 9 -5.61 -22.84 -3.71
CA LEU A 9 -4.89 -23.75 -2.81
C LEU A 9 -3.45 -23.25 -2.61
N PRO A 10 -2.79 -23.55 -1.49
CA PRO A 10 -1.33 -23.38 -1.40
C PRO A 10 -0.62 -24.06 -2.57
N GLY A 11 0.40 -23.40 -3.11
CA GLY A 11 1.09 -23.77 -4.35
C GLY A 11 0.42 -23.27 -5.63
N SER A 12 -0.80 -22.72 -5.57
CA SER A 12 -1.45 -22.15 -6.76
C SER A 12 -0.78 -20.84 -7.16
N THR A 13 -0.69 -20.63 -8.47
CA THR A 13 -0.22 -19.39 -9.08
C THR A 13 -1.39 -18.44 -9.31
N VAL A 14 -1.19 -17.17 -8.97
CA VAL A 14 -2.13 -16.06 -9.22
C VAL A 14 -1.42 -15.06 -10.11
N HIS A 15 -2.05 -14.71 -11.24
CA HIS A 15 -1.54 -13.71 -12.17
C HIS A 15 -1.94 -12.30 -11.71
N LEU A 16 -0.96 -11.47 -11.40
CA LEU A 16 -1.13 -10.09 -10.95
C LEU A 16 -0.75 -9.14 -12.09
N ALA A 17 -1.54 -8.08 -12.29
CA ALA A 17 -1.38 -7.16 -13.42
C ALA A 17 -1.30 -7.86 -14.81
N GLY A 18 -2.08 -8.93 -15.00
CA GLY A 18 -2.07 -9.73 -16.23
C GLY A 18 -1.06 -10.90 -16.23
N GLY A 19 -0.21 -11.01 -15.21
CA GLY A 19 0.77 -12.09 -15.08
C GLY A 19 1.99 -11.92 -15.98
N LEU A 20 2.98 -12.80 -15.82
CA LEU A 20 4.27 -12.72 -16.53
C LEU A 20 4.11 -12.66 -18.07
N GLY A 21 3.09 -13.32 -18.62
CA GLY A 21 2.82 -13.34 -20.06
C GLY A 21 2.22 -12.05 -20.63
N ALA A 22 1.74 -11.13 -19.79
CA ALA A 22 1.09 -9.88 -20.22
C ALA A 22 1.73 -8.63 -19.62
N GLY A 23 3.02 -8.72 -19.23
CA GLY A 23 3.77 -7.58 -18.68
C GLY A 23 3.52 -7.32 -17.19
N GLY A 24 2.81 -8.22 -16.50
CA GLY A 24 2.64 -8.20 -15.05
C GLY A 24 3.61 -9.14 -14.34
N PHE A 25 3.16 -9.71 -13.23
CA PHE A 25 3.94 -10.61 -12.39
C PHE A 25 3.07 -11.70 -11.78
N ASP A 26 3.70 -12.78 -11.32
CA ASP A 26 2.98 -13.91 -10.74
C ASP A 26 3.19 -13.99 -9.24
N GLY A 27 2.19 -14.51 -8.53
CA GLY A 27 2.24 -14.77 -7.10
C GLY A 27 1.90 -16.22 -6.78
N THR A 28 2.80 -16.94 -6.13
CA THR A 28 2.49 -18.28 -5.60
C THR A 28 1.94 -18.17 -4.19
N LEU A 29 0.73 -18.68 -3.98
CA LEU A 29 0.13 -18.71 -2.65
C LEU A 29 0.86 -19.72 -1.77
N LEU A 30 1.55 -19.24 -0.74
CA LEU A 30 2.24 -20.12 0.23
C LEU A 30 1.30 -20.61 1.34
N GLY A 31 0.24 -19.84 1.64
CA GLY A 31 -0.72 -20.18 2.69
C GLY A 31 -1.26 -18.95 3.39
N ARG A 32 -1.46 -19.08 4.71
CA ARG A 32 -1.99 -18.02 5.57
C ARG A 32 -0.92 -17.53 6.55
N TRP A 33 -1.11 -16.34 7.10
CA TRP A 33 -0.19 -15.71 8.05
C TRP A 33 -0.97 -15.08 9.23
N PRO A 34 -0.49 -15.16 10.48
CA PRO A 34 0.82 -15.70 10.90
C PRO A 34 0.93 -17.22 10.93
N ASP A 35 -0.21 -17.91 10.95
CA ASP A 35 -0.31 -19.37 10.94
C ASP A 35 -1.25 -19.86 9.82
N ALA A 36 -1.46 -21.18 9.75
CA ALA A 36 -2.29 -21.82 8.74
C ALA A 36 -3.74 -21.30 8.67
N GLN A 37 -4.26 -20.69 9.74
CA GLN A 37 -5.61 -20.10 9.82
C GLN A 37 -5.59 -18.58 9.98
N GLY A 38 -4.42 -17.96 9.88
CA GLY A 38 -4.27 -16.52 10.04
C GLY A 38 -5.10 -15.70 9.04
N PRO A 39 -5.36 -14.41 9.33
CA PRO A 39 -6.26 -13.58 8.54
C PRO A 39 -5.68 -13.16 7.18
N LEU A 40 -4.36 -13.21 7.00
CA LEU A 40 -3.66 -12.74 5.81
C LEU A 40 -3.27 -13.87 4.88
N PHE A 41 -3.17 -13.59 3.58
CA PHE A 41 -2.57 -14.49 2.61
C PHE A 41 -1.07 -14.22 2.52
N ARG A 42 -0.28 -15.30 2.43
CA ARG A 42 1.16 -15.21 2.25
C ARG A 42 1.51 -15.60 0.83
N PHE A 43 2.15 -14.70 0.08
CA PHE A 43 2.58 -14.93 -1.29
C PHE A 43 4.11 -14.90 -1.41
N ALA A 44 4.64 -15.73 -2.30
CA ALA A 44 5.92 -15.49 -2.94
C ALA A 44 5.64 -14.77 -4.27
N LEU A 45 6.31 -13.65 -4.52
CA LEU A 45 6.12 -12.86 -5.74
C LEU A 45 7.26 -13.15 -6.73
N HIS A 46 6.91 -13.21 -8.00
CA HIS A 46 7.80 -13.56 -9.10
C HIS A 46 7.64 -12.54 -10.23
N GLY A 47 8.58 -11.59 -10.27
CA GLY A 47 8.72 -10.65 -11.37
C GLY A 47 9.51 -11.22 -12.55
N PRO A 48 9.39 -10.64 -13.76
CA PRO A 48 10.07 -11.11 -14.96
C PRO A 48 11.60 -11.05 -14.86
N ALA A 49 12.15 -10.18 -14.02
CA ALA A 49 13.58 -10.01 -13.80
C ALA A 49 14.01 -10.34 -12.36
N HIS A 50 13.24 -11.18 -11.65
CA HIS A 50 13.45 -11.52 -10.24
C HIS A 50 13.47 -10.29 -9.32
N GLU A 51 12.64 -9.30 -9.62
CA GLU A 51 12.56 -8.09 -8.83
C GLU A 51 12.06 -8.35 -7.40
N SER A 52 12.42 -7.44 -6.50
CA SER A 52 11.93 -7.50 -5.12
C SER A 52 10.42 -7.17 -5.08
N PRO A 53 9.71 -7.55 -4.01
CA PRO A 53 8.33 -7.13 -3.79
C PRO A 53 8.14 -5.61 -3.86
N TRP A 54 9.13 -4.83 -3.44
CA TRP A 54 9.08 -3.37 -3.46
C TRP A 54 9.08 -2.81 -4.88
N ASP A 55 9.95 -3.31 -5.74
CA ASP A 55 10.03 -2.88 -7.14
C ASP A 55 8.74 -3.21 -7.91
N LEU A 56 8.14 -4.37 -7.61
CA LEU A 56 6.86 -4.78 -8.18
C LEU A 56 5.71 -3.87 -7.72
N MET A 57 5.70 -3.48 -6.44
CA MET A 57 4.72 -2.54 -5.89
C MET A 57 4.89 -1.14 -6.46
N GLU A 58 6.12 -0.67 -6.68
CA GLU A 58 6.37 0.64 -7.29
C GLU A 58 5.91 0.67 -8.76
N ARG A 59 6.13 -0.41 -9.51
CA ARG A 59 5.76 -0.47 -10.93
C ARG A 59 4.27 -0.69 -11.17
N HIS A 60 3.61 -1.49 -10.34
CA HIS A 60 2.24 -1.94 -10.57
C HIS A 60 1.23 -1.45 -9.52
N GLY A 61 1.70 -0.84 -8.44
CA GLY A 61 0.87 -0.28 -7.39
C GLY A 61 0.39 1.12 -7.74
N HIS A 62 -0.69 1.53 -7.08
CA HIS A 62 -1.21 2.89 -7.14
C HIS A 62 -1.48 3.39 -5.73
N LEU A 63 -1.29 4.70 -5.53
CA LEU A 63 -1.65 5.34 -4.27
C LEU A 63 -3.18 5.27 -4.10
N PRO A 64 -3.70 4.66 -3.02
CA PRO A 64 -5.13 4.66 -2.78
C PRO A 64 -5.57 6.06 -2.35
N LEU A 65 -6.11 6.84 -3.30
CA LEU A 65 -6.69 8.13 -3.00
C LEU A 65 -8.10 7.97 -2.38
N PRO A 66 -8.53 8.89 -1.52
CA PRO A 66 -9.89 8.89 -1.01
C PRO A 66 -10.94 8.88 -2.12
N PRO A 67 -12.10 8.21 -1.92
CA PRO A 67 -13.09 8.00 -2.98
C PRO A 67 -13.75 9.28 -3.49
N TYR A 68 -13.65 10.39 -2.73
CA TYR A 68 -14.15 11.70 -3.15
C TYR A 68 -13.23 12.43 -4.13
N ILE A 69 -12.07 11.85 -4.46
CA ILE A 69 -11.15 12.38 -5.46
C ILE A 69 -11.34 11.57 -6.74
N GLU A 70 -12.26 12.03 -7.57
CA GLU A 70 -12.55 11.46 -8.88
C GLU A 70 -11.41 11.78 -9.87
N ARG A 71 -10.34 10.98 -9.82
CA ARG A 71 -9.24 11.01 -10.80
C ARG A 71 -9.12 9.67 -11.52
N GLN A 72 -8.46 9.67 -12.68
CA GLN A 72 -8.23 8.46 -13.48
C GLN A 72 -7.16 7.55 -12.84
N GLN A 73 -7.38 7.11 -11.60
CA GLN A 73 -6.48 6.26 -10.80
C GLN A 73 -6.22 4.87 -11.42
N HIS A 74 -6.86 4.55 -12.56
CA HIS A 74 -6.88 3.23 -13.20
C HIS A 74 -6.45 3.25 -14.67
N THR A 75 -6.05 4.40 -15.20
CA THR A 75 -5.38 4.48 -16.51
C THR A 75 -3.89 4.63 -16.21
N GLY A 76 -3.02 3.84 -16.85
CA GLY A 76 -1.58 3.78 -16.55
C GLY A 76 -0.78 5.06 -16.83
N ASN A 77 -1.45 6.22 -16.86
CA ASN A 77 -0.90 7.54 -17.09
C ASN A 77 -1.68 8.56 -16.25
N ASP A 78 -1.57 8.46 -14.92
CA ASP A 78 -2.07 9.47 -14.00
C ASP A 78 -1.05 10.62 -13.93
N PRO A 79 -1.32 11.79 -14.55
CA PRO A 79 -0.38 12.90 -14.60
C PRO A 79 -0.11 13.49 -13.20
N ASP A 80 -0.99 13.24 -12.23
CA ASP A 80 -0.89 13.81 -10.89
C ASP A 80 -0.22 12.85 -9.89
N ALA A 81 0.11 11.63 -10.30
CA ALA A 81 0.61 10.58 -9.39
C ALA A 81 1.84 11.00 -8.56
N ALA A 82 2.75 11.77 -9.18
CA ALA A 82 3.93 12.29 -8.49
C ALA A 82 3.58 13.39 -7.47
N GLU A 83 2.67 14.29 -7.83
CA GLU A 83 2.21 15.36 -6.94
C GLU A 83 1.37 14.79 -5.79
N ASP A 84 0.55 13.79 -6.06
CA ASP A 84 -0.25 13.10 -5.06
C ASP A 84 0.60 12.34 -4.07
N SER A 85 1.62 11.64 -4.55
CA SER A 85 2.57 10.95 -3.68
C SER A 85 3.23 11.91 -2.70
N GLN A 86 3.50 13.15 -3.11
CA GLN A 86 4.05 14.19 -2.22
C GLN A 86 2.99 14.75 -1.26
N ARG A 87 1.78 15.08 -1.76
CA ARG A 87 0.72 15.70 -0.95
C ARG A 87 0.11 14.77 0.10
N TYR A 88 0.05 13.47 -0.18
CA TYR A 88 -0.56 12.47 0.71
C TYR A 88 0.46 11.78 1.64
N GLN A 89 1.74 12.10 1.50
CA GLN A 89 2.75 11.70 2.46
C GLN A 89 2.80 12.71 3.62
N THR A 90 2.13 12.37 4.73
CA THR A 90 2.11 13.23 5.92
C THR A 90 3.35 13.03 6.79
N VAL A 91 3.62 13.98 7.69
CA VAL A 91 4.68 13.91 8.73
C VAL A 91 4.58 12.68 9.65
N PHE A 92 3.42 12.00 9.65
CA PHE A 92 3.19 10.78 10.41
C PHE A 92 3.48 9.49 9.63
N ALA A 93 3.70 9.56 8.32
CA ALA A 93 3.94 8.41 7.46
C ALA A 93 5.37 7.86 7.67
N ARG A 94 5.51 6.88 8.57
CA ARG A 94 6.81 6.24 8.90
C ARG A 94 7.23 5.11 7.97
N ALA A 95 6.31 4.49 7.23
CA ALA A 95 6.60 3.34 6.38
C ALA A 95 6.30 3.66 4.90
N PRO A 96 7.13 3.16 3.95
CA PRO A 96 6.81 3.26 2.53
C PRO A 96 5.42 2.68 2.23
N GLY A 97 4.60 3.44 1.51
CA GLY A 97 3.21 3.07 1.21
C GLY A 97 2.20 3.33 2.33
N ALA A 98 2.62 3.89 3.48
CA ALA A 98 1.70 4.33 4.52
C ALA A 98 1.02 5.64 4.09
N VAL A 99 -0.25 5.53 3.67
CA VAL A 99 -1.08 6.70 3.39
C VAL A 99 -1.87 7.04 4.64
N ALA A 100 -1.61 8.21 5.22
CA ALA A 100 -2.47 8.73 6.27
C ALA A 100 -3.68 9.40 5.58
N ALA A 101 -4.78 8.68 5.51
CA ALA A 101 -6.07 9.19 5.05
C ALA A 101 -6.93 10.00 6.06
N PRO A 102 -6.47 10.48 7.24
CA PRO A 102 -7.27 11.42 8.01
C PRO A 102 -6.90 12.86 7.63
N THR A 103 -7.89 13.62 7.17
CA THR A 103 -7.82 15.07 6.89
C THR A 103 -7.19 15.87 8.03
N ALA A 104 -7.31 15.42 9.28
CA ALA A 104 -6.71 16.04 10.45
C ALA A 104 -5.17 16.07 10.42
N ALA A 105 -4.52 15.09 9.79
CA ALA A 105 -3.06 15.03 9.69
C ALA A 105 -2.48 16.20 8.88
N LEU A 106 -3.27 16.79 7.97
CA LEU A 106 -2.86 17.93 7.13
C LEU A 106 -2.67 19.23 7.92
N HIS A 107 -3.14 19.29 9.17
CA HIS A 107 -2.95 20.46 10.03
C HIS A 107 -1.66 20.40 10.86
N PHE A 108 -0.88 19.33 10.74
CA PHE A 108 0.36 19.15 11.49
C PHE A 108 1.56 19.12 10.54
N ASP A 109 2.55 19.97 10.83
CA ASP A 109 3.87 19.92 10.24
C ASP A 109 4.93 19.68 11.35
N GLU A 110 6.19 19.50 10.97
CA GLU A 110 7.30 19.33 11.91
C GLU A 110 7.42 20.50 12.90
N ALA A 111 7.12 21.73 12.47
CA ALA A 111 7.24 22.92 13.31
C ALA A 111 6.20 22.93 14.44
N VAL A 112 4.94 22.61 14.11
CA VAL A 112 3.85 22.45 15.08
C VAL A 112 4.18 21.32 16.05
N LEU A 113 4.63 20.17 15.55
CA LEU A 113 4.99 19.04 16.40
C LEU A 113 6.15 19.37 17.36
N ALA A 114 7.11 20.18 16.91
CA ALA A 114 8.21 20.65 17.75
C ALA A 114 7.75 21.68 18.81
N ASP A 115 6.83 22.59 18.49
CA ASP A 115 6.26 23.54 19.46
C ASP A 115 5.49 22.82 20.57
N LEU A 116 4.68 21.81 20.20
CA LEU A 116 3.96 20.97 21.17
C LEU A 116 4.92 20.25 22.12
N ALA A 117 5.99 19.66 21.58
CA ALA A 117 7.01 18.99 22.38
C ALA A 117 7.72 19.96 23.35
N ARG A 118 8.06 21.18 22.90
CA ARG A 118 8.69 22.21 23.73
C ARG A 118 7.78 22.70 24.87
N ARG A 119 6.46 22.57 24.71
CA ARG A 119 5.47 22.86 25.77
C ARG A 119 5.24 21.70 26.73
N GLY A 120 5.95 20.58 26.57
CA GLY A 120 5.79 19.38 27.40
C GLY A 120 4.52 18.59 27.09
N ILE A 121 3.93 18.74 25.89
CA ILE A 121 2.73 18.00 25.49
C ILE A 121 3.16 16.62 24.97
N GLU A 122 2.68 15.57 25.65
CA GLU A 122 2.95 14.19 25.29
C GLU A 122 2.20 13.75 24.03
N ARG A 123 2.79 12.80 23.30
CA ARG A 123 2.21 12.23 22.07
C ARG A 123 2.21 10.71 22.13
N ALA A 124 1.12 10.11 21.68
CA ALA A 124 1.01 8.67 21.43
C ALA A 124 0.66 8.43 19.95
N SER A 125 1.03 7.27 19.43
CA SER A 125 0.75 6.89 18.03
C SER A 125 -0.04 5.59 17.99
N VAL A 126 -1.01 5.53 17.08
CA VAL A 126 -1.79 4.34 16.77
C VAL A 126 -1.67 4.05 15.28
N THR A 127 -1.63 2.76 14.91
CA THR A 127 -1.62 2.33 13.51
C THR A 127 -2.99 1.77 13.16
N LEU A 128 -3.67 2.40 12.19
CA LEU A 128 -4.91 1.90 11.63
C LEU A 128 -4.63 1.22 10.29
N HIS A 129 -4.97 -0.06 10.20
CA HIS A 129 -4.94 -0.79 8.93
C HIS A 129 -6.28 -0.58 8.21
N VAL A 130 -6.26 0.21 7.14
CA VAL A 130 -7.38 0.36 6.19
C VAL A 130 -7.08 -0.55 5.00
N GLY A 131 -8.05 -1.36 4.56
CA GLY A 131 -7.81 -2.44 3.59
C GLY A 131 -8.87 -2.62 2.53
#